data_AF-A0A290N1B4-F1
#
_entry.id   AF-A0A290N1B4-F1
#
_cell.length_a   1.000
_cell.length_b   1.000
_cell.length_c   1.000
_cell.angle_alpha   90.00
_cell.angle_beta   90.00
_cell.angle_gamma   90.00
#
_symmetry.space_group_name_H-M   'P 1'
#
loop_
_entity.id
_entity.type
_entity.pdbx_description
1 polymer ?
#
loop_
_entity_poly.entity_id
_entity_poly.type
_entity_poly.pdbx_seq_one_letter_code
_entity_poly.pdbx_strand_id
1 'polypeptide(L)'
;MPPPRAPQRASPRAPKPERIIKRMVVELQRVTQSSGAEPGRTLFFTFKGGTRRAQRSLCSFVSPEHVPNFEGETAWFEVEEVSGKPWSYWRAVRRVEPSAGA
;
A
#
# COMPACT_ATOMS: atom_id res chain seq x y z
N MET A 1 -14.47 -50.37 -23.85
CA MET A 1 -15.02 -48.99 -23.83
C MET A 1 -14.47 -48.31 -22.58
N PRO A 2 -13.70 -47.20 -22.65
CA PRO A 2 -13.19 -46.55 -21.44
C PRO A 2 -14.30 -45.72 -20.78
N PRO A 3 -14.33 -45.60 -19.43
CA PRO A 3 -15.38 -44.85 -18.75
C PRO A 3 -15.24 -43.33 -18.97
N PRO A 4 -16.36 -42.59 -18.94
CA PRO A 4 -16.35 -41.14 -19.11
C PRO A 4 -15.59 -40.48 -17.95
N ARG A 5 -14.67 -39.58 -18.29
CA ARG A 5 -13.86 -38.81 -17.34
C ARG A 5 -14.79 -37.89 -16.55
N ALA A 6 -14.89 -38.09 -15.24
CA ALA A 6 -15.71 -37.27 -14.35
C ALA A 6 -15.36 -35.77 -14.48
N PRO A 7 -16.34 -34.84 -14.43
CA PRO A 7 -16.05 -33.42 -14.46
C PRO A 7 -15.35 -33.03 -13.14
N GLN A 8 -14.06 -32.72 -13.23
CA GLN A 8 -13.34 -32.11 -12.11
C GLN A 8 -13.96 -30.74 -11.84
N ARG A 9 -14.84 -30.69 -10.84
CA ARG A 9 -15.40 -29.45 -10.31
C ARG A 9 -14.23 -28.65 -9.72
N ALA A 10 -13.98 -27.45 -10.23
CA ALA A 10 -12.95 -26.58 -9.69
C ALA A 10 -13.29 -26.27 -8.21
N SER A 11 -12.48 -26.77 -7.29
CA SER A 11 -12.61 -26.44 -5.87
C SER A 11 -12.42 -24.92 -5.67
N PRO A 12 -13.18 -24.26 -4.77
CA PRO A 12 -12.97 -22.86 -4.46
C PRO A 12 -11.54 -22.68 -3.96
N ARG A 13 -10.71 -21.98 -4.73
CA ARG A 13 -9.32 -21.73 -4.36
C ARG A 13 -9.33 -20.91 -3.07
N ALA A 14 -8.78 -21.47 -1.99
CA ALA A 14 -8.60 -20.76 -0.72
C ALA A 14 -7.96 -19.38 -0.98
N PRO A 15 -8.37 -18.33 -0.24
CA PRO A 15 -7.75 -17.02 -0.39
C PRO A 15 -6.24 -17.18 -0.13
N LYS A 16 -5.44 -16.77 -1.13
CA LYS A 16 -3.99 -16.81 -1.02
C LYS A 16 -3.60 -15.87 0.11
N PRO A 17 -2.75 -16.29 1.07
CA PRO A 17 -2.30 -15.41 2.14
C PRO A 17 -1.60 -14.20 1.54
N GLU A 18 -1.74 -13.06 2.21
CA GLU A 18 -1.07 -11.82 1.85
C GLU A 18 0.44 -12.05 1.83
N ARG A 19 1.11 -11.61 0.76
CA ARG A 19 2.56 -11.74 0.61
C ARG A 19 3.17 -10.36 0.44
N ILE A 20 4.26 -10.13 1.16
CA ILE A 20 5.07 -8.93 0.97
C ILE A 20 5.87 -9.08 -0.34
N ILE A 21 5.61 -8.19 -1.28
CA ILE A 21 6.29 -8.11 -2.58
C ILE A 21 7.58 -7.31 -2.43
N LYS A 22 7.53 -6.19 -1.70
CA LYS A 22 8.65 -5.25 -1.57
C LYS A 22 8.61 -4.52 -0.24
N ARG A 23 9.78 -4.13 0.26
CA ARG A 23 9.98 -3.20 1.39
C ARG A 23 10.89 -2.05 0.97
N MET A 24 10.64 -0.84 1.48
CA MET A 24 11.56 0.29 1.34
C MET A 24 11.31 1.38 2.38
N VAL A 25 12.32 2.21 2.61
CA VAL A 25 12.20 3.43 3.42
C VAL A 25 11.93 4.60 2.49
N VAL A 26 10.86 5.35 2.76
CA VAL A 26 10.41 6.49 1.95
C VAL A 26 9.90 7.60 2.86
N GLU A 27 9.99 8.83 2.38
CA GLU A 27 9.29 9.95 3.00
C GLU A 27 7.86 9.99 2.48
N LEU A 28 6.89 9.87 3.38
CA LEU A 28 5.47 10.02 3.07
C LEU A 28 5.04 11.45 3.31
N GLN A 29 4.26 12.00 2.38
CA GLN A 29 3.62 13.31 2.48
C GLN A 29 2.11 13.13 2.62
N ARG A 30 1.55 13.77 3.64
CA ARG A 30 0.12 13.82 3.92
C ARG A 30 -0.59 14.69 2.89
N VAL A 31 -1.62 14.14 2.27
CA VAL A 31 -2.54 14.91 1.42
C VAL A 31 -3.85 15.05 2.18
N THR A 32 -4.18 16.28 2.53
CA THR A 32 -5.44 16.64 3.20
C THR A 32 -6.44 17.23 2.23
N GLN A 33 -7.72 17.06 2.55
CA GLN A 33 -8.79 17.76 1.86
C GLN A 33 -8.69 19.26 2.16
N SER A 34 -8.52 20.06 1.11
CA SER A 34 -8.40 21.52 1.19
C SER A 34 -9.75 22.24 1.13
N SER A 35 -10.79 21.58 0.62
CA SER A 35 -12.13 22.15 0.45
C SER A 35 -13.21 21.09 0.58
N GLY A 36 -14.36 21.44 1.15
CA GLY A 36 -15.48 20.53 1.40
C GLY A 36 -16.04 20.65 2.82
N ALA A 37 -16.92 19.72 3.19
CA ALA A 37 -17.58 19.69 4.49
C ALA A 37 -16.63 19.39 5.67
N GLU A 38 -15.50 18.73 5.42
CA GLU A 38 -14.50 18.39 6.45
C GLU A 38 -13.07 18.81 6.03
N PRO A 39 -12.79 20.12 6.02
CA PRO A 39 -11.44 20.62 5.73
C PRO A 39 -10.45 20.07 6.76
N GLY A 40 -9.28 19.62 6.28
CA GLY A 40 -8.23 19.05 7.12
C GLY A 40 -8.26 17.51 7.26
N ARG A 41 -9.30 16.83 6.75
CA ARG A 41 -9.32 15.37 6.70
C ARG A 41 -8.18 14.83 5.85
N THR A 42 -7.42 13.87 6.38
CA THR A 42 -6.39 13.17 5.59
C THR A 42 -7.05 12.24 4.57
N LEU A 43 -6.73 12.44 3.29
CA LEU A 43 -7.24 11.63 2.19
C LEU A 43 -6.35 10.41 1.95
N PHE A 44 -5.05 10.64 1.77
CA PHE A 44 -4.04 9.62 1.54
C PHE A 44 -2.63 10.19 1.77
N PHE A 45 -1.64 9.30 1.76
CA PHE A 45 -0.24 9.67 1.80
C PHE A 45 0.44 9.37 0.47
N THR A 46 1.28 10.27 -0.02
CA THR A 46 2.06 10.10 -1.26
C THR A 46 3.54 9.99 -0.96
N PHE A 47 4.31 9.43 -1.89
CA PHE A 47 5.77 9.30 -1.78
C PHE A 47 6.43 10.63 -2.18
N LYS A 48 7.03 11.34 -1.22
CA LYS A 48 7.71 12.61 -1.48
C LYS A 48 8.93 12.36 -2.39
N GLY A 49 9.08 13.18 -3.43
CA GLY A 49 10.09 13.00 -4.48
C GLY A 49 9.73 11.96 -5.55
N GLY A 50 8.65 11.21 -5.36
CA GLY A 50 8.20 10.14 -6.25
C GLY A 50 9.17 8.96 -6.29
N THR A 51 8.65 7.74 -6.15
CA THR A 51 9.46 6.58 -6.57
C THR A 51 9.25 6.39 -8.08
N ARG A 52 10.30 6.06 -8.84
CA ARG A 52 10.21 5.79 -10.31
C ARG A 52 9.10 4.79 -10.67
N ARG A 53 8.68 3.96 -9.71
CA ARG A 53 7.60 2.98 -9.81
C ARG A 53 6.23 3.54 -9.37
N ALA A 54 6.19 4.41 -8.35
CA ALA A 54 4.99 5.14 -7.92
C ALA A 54 4.52 6.23 -8.91
N GLN A 55 5.30 6.58 -9.93
CA GLN A 55 4.75 7.41 -11.01
C GLN A 55 3.84 6.63 -11.98
N ARG A 56 3.92 5.29 -12.00
CA ARG A 56 3.25 4.46 -13.02
C ARG A 56 2.14 3.56 -12.48
N SER A 57 1.93 3.50 -11.16
CA SER A 57 0.94 2.60 -10.55
C SER A 57 -0.28 3.37 -10.06
N LEU A 58 -1.47 2.78 -10.16
CA LEU A 58 -2.65 3.27 -9.43
C LEU A 58 -2.48 3.10 -7.91
N CYS A 59 -1.54 2.24 -7.48
CA CYS A 59 -1.21 1.98 -6.08
C CYS A 59 -0.04 2.85 -5.63
N SER A 60 -0.03 4.13 -5.97
CA SER A 60 1.10 5.03 -5.70
C SER A 60 0.88 5.94 -4.50
N PHE A 61 -0.12 5.59 -3.70
CA PHE A 61 -0.44 6.22 -2.45
C PHE A 61 -0.60 5.15 -1.37
N VAL A 62 -0.51 5.58 -0.12
CA VAL A 62 -0.80 4.77 1.06
C VAL A 62 -2.10 5.28 1.68
N SER A 63 -3.07 4.39 1.86
CA SER A 63 -4.33 4.74 2.54
C SER A 63 -4.06 5.13 3.99
N PRO A 64 -4.81 6.08 4.57
CA PRO A 64 -4.55 6.56 5.92
C PRO A 64 -4.73 5.49 6.99
N GLU A 65 -5.60 4.51 6.77
CA GLU A 65 -5.77 3.32 7.63
C GLU A 65 -4.51 2.44 7.73
N HIS A 66 -3.57 2.57 6.80
CA HIS A 66 -2.33 1.81 6.76
C HIS A 66 -1.10 2.66 7.13
N VAL A 67 -1.32 3.86 7.68
CA VAL A 67 -0.24 4.72 8.15
C VAL A 67 -0.42 5.00 9.65
N PRO A 68 0.57 4.64 10.48
CA PRO A 68 0.56 5.01 11.89
C PRO A 68 0.41 6.52 12.06
N ASN A 69 -0.35 6.96 13.06
CA ASN A 69 -0.56 8.39 13.29
C ASN A 69 0.78 9.08 13.59
N PHE A 70 0.99 10.27 13.03
CA PHE A 70 2.20 11.08 13.25
C PHE A 70 1.87 12.56 13.18
N GLU A 71 2.73 13.40 13.75
CA GLU A 71 2.58 14.85 13.69
C GLU A 71 3.34 15.43 12.49
N GLY A 72 2.75 16.45 11.87
CA GLY A 72 3.29 17.14 10.70
C GLY A 72 2.76 16.63 9.35
N GLU A 73 3.23 17.28 8.29
CA GLU A 73 2.81 16.99 6.92
C GLU A 73 3.63 15.87 6.28
N THR A 74 4.87 15.64 6.72
CA THR A 74 5.78 14.65 6.15
C THR A 74 6.52 13.88 7.23
N ALA A 75 6.72 12.58 7.01
CA ALA A 75 7.57 11.76 7.88
C ALA A 75 8.13 10.56 7.12
N TRP A 76 9.26 10.04 7.60
CA TRP A 76 9.90 8.86 7.04
C TRP A 76 9.27 7.58 7.59
N PHE A 77 8.97 6.65 6.68
CA PHE A 77 8.36 5.37 7.01
C PHE A 77 9.05 4.24 6.26
N GLU A 78 9.16 3.11 6.94
CA GLU A 78 9.34 1.84 6.26
C GLU A 78 7.98 1.36 5.76
N VAL A 79 7.85 1.19 4.44
CA VAL A 79 6.63 0.76 3.78
C VAL A 79 6.83 -0.59 3.08
N GLU A 80 5.75 -1.37 3.00
CA GLU A 80 5.72 -2.62 2.24
C GLU A 80 4.62 -2.64 1.20
N GLU A 81 4.91 -3.22 0.04
CA GLU A 81 3.93 -3.59 -0.96
C GLU A 81 3.39 -4.97 -0.62
N VAL A 82 2.10 -5.06 -0.33
CA VAL A 82 1.42 -6.29 0.04
C VAL A 82 0.59 -6.76 -1.14
N SER A 83 0.73 -8.02 -1.53
CA SER A 83 -0.12 -8.65 -2.54
C SER A 83 -1.51 -8.91 -1.94
N GLY A 84 -2.48 -8.06 -2.29
CA GLY A 84 -3.87 -8.17 -1.89
C GLY A 84 -4.79 -8.53 -3.05
N LYS A 85 -6.05 -8.82 -2.74
CA LYS A 85 -7.14 -8.79 -3.71
C LYS A 85 -7.95 -7.51 -3.49
N PRO A 86 -8.42 -6.82 -4.54
CA PRO A 86 -8.24 -7.13 -5.97
C PRO A 86 -6.88 -6.70 -6.55
N TRP A 87 -6.11 -5.88 -5.85
CA TRP A 87 -4.76 -5.43 -6.25
C TRP A 87 -3.80 -5.37 -5.06
N SER A 88 -2.50 -5.32 -5.35
CA SER A 88 -1.49 -5.01 -4.35
C SER A 88 -1.68 -3.61 -3.78
N TYR A 89 -1.30 -3.40 -2.52
CA TYR A 89 -1.42 -2.10 -1.85
C TYR A 89 -0.17 -1.82 -1.01
N TRP A 90 0.03 -0.56 -0.64
CA TRP A 90 1.10 -0.18 0.28
C TRP A 90 0.59 -0.03 1.70
N ARG A 91 1.42 -0.40 2.66
CA ARG A 91 1.23 -0.07 4.07
C ARG A 91 2.51 0.42 4.70
N ALA A 92 2.40 1.36 5.64
CA ALA A 92 3.52 1.76 6.49
C ALA A 92 3.60 0.83 7.70
N VAL A 93 4.77 0.23 7.91
CA VAL A 93 5.03 -0.70 9.02
C VAL A 93 5.41 0.06 10.27
N ARG A 94 6.32 1.03 10.12
CA ARG A 94 6.83 1.83 11.23
C ARG A 94 7.39 3.15 10.74
N ARG A 95 7.30 4.17 11.59
CA ARG A 95 8.02 5.41 11.43
C ARG A 95 9.51 5.14 11.64
N VAL A 96 10.35 5.75 10.81
CA VAL A 96 11.80 5.72 10.96
C VAL A 96 12.31 7.15 11.05
N GLU A 97 13.45 7.33 11.71
CA GLU A 97 14.14 8.61 11.61
C GLU A 97 14.74 8.74 10.21
N PRO A 98 14.81 9.97 9.64
CA PRO A 98 15.60 10.19 8.44
C PRO A 98 17.01 9.68 8.72
N SER A 99 17.48 8.68 7.98
CA SER A 99 18.87 8.25 8.12
C SER A 99 19.74 9.43 7.71
N ALA A 100 20.36 10.08 8.67
CA ALA A 100 21.43 11.02 8.41
C ALA A 100 22.62 10.22 7.85
N GLY A 101 22.65 9.99 6.53
CA GLY A 101 23.80 9.39 5.86
C GLY A 101 23.47 8.46 4.70
N ALA A 102 23.63 8.98 3.49
CA ALA A 102 24.70 8.55 2.57
C ALA A 102 24.94 9.66 1.53
#